data_AF-A0A8D2KM78-F1
#
_entry.id   AF-A0A8D2KM78-F1
#
_cell.length_a   1.000
_cell.length_b   1.000
_cell.length_c   1.000
_cell.angle_alpha   90.00
_cell.angle_beta   90.00
_cell.angle_gamma   90.00
#
_symmetry.space_group_name_H-M   'P 1'
#
loop_
_entity.id
_entity.type
_entity.pdbx_description
1 polymer ?
#
loop_
_entity_poly.entity_id
_entity_poly.type
_entity_poly.pdbx_seq_one_letter_code
_entity_poly.pdbx_strand_id
1 'polypeptide(L)'
;MPTAADVVNALDQQALASILRAYGEEKHAKKIASAIVQARSIYPITRTQQLASIVAGAFPPSAIYARKDLLQRSTHIATKTFQALRIFVNNELNELHMGLKTAQKFLKPGGRLVALSFHSLEDRIVKRFLLGISMTEKFNLSVRQKVIQTSQLSSYHANKEGSSIRAPLMWELIHKKVLTPEDWDVQNNPRGRSAKLRAAMKL
;
A
#
# COMPACT_ATOMS: atom_id res chain seq x y z
N MET A 1 -7.11 -19.85 -6.80
CA MET A 1 -7.21 -18.61 -6.01
C MET A 1 -8.59 -18.02 -6.23
N PRO A 2 -9.22 -17.42 -5.21
CA PRO A 2 -10.50 -16.72 -5.38
C PRO A 2 -10.35 -15.57 -6.37
N THR A 3 -11.35 -15.37 -7.23
CA THR A 3 -11.45 -14.23 -8.14
C THR A 3 -11.95 -12.99 -7.40
N ALA A 4 -11.84 -11.81 -8.03
CA ALA A 4 -12.45 -10.60 -7.47
C ALA A 4 -13.98 -10.72 -7.32
N ALA A 5 -14.64 -11.46 -8.20
CA ALA A 5 -16.08 -11.76 -8.09
C ALA A 5 -16.38 -12.59 -6.84
N ASP A 6 -15.57 -13.60 -6.55
CA ASP A 6 -15.73 -14.42 -5.33
C ASP A 6 -15.57 -13.56 -4.07
N VAL A 7 -14.56 -12.69 -4.05
CA VAL A 7 -14.31 -11.77 -2.92
C VAL A 7 -15.48 -10.84 -2.67
N VAL A 8 -16.00 -10.16 -3.70
CA VAL A 8 -17.11 -9.21 -3.53
C VAL A 8 -18.43 -9.89 -3.22
N ASN A 9 -18.62 -11.16 -3.60
CA ASN A 9 -19.86 -11.88 -3.35
C ASN A 9 -19.86 -12.67 -2.03
N ALA A 10 -18.70 -13.12 -1.52
CA ALA A 10 -18.63 -14.00 -0.35
C ALA A 10 -18.25 -13.29 0.96
N LEU A 11 -17.31 -12.33 0.93
CA LEU A 11 -16.78 -11.74 2.17
C LEU A 11 -17.83 -10.89 2.89
N ASP A 12 -17.87 -10.94 4.22
CA ASP A 12 -18.75 -10.06 5.00
C ASP A 12 -18.38 -8.56 4.83
N GLN A 13 -19.28 -7.69 5.28
CA GLN A 13 -19.11 -6.24 5.17
C GLN A 13 -17.85 -5.72 5.87
N GLN A 14 -17.49 -6.28 7.02
CA GLN A 14 -16.35 -5.85 7.82
C GLN A 14 -15.03 -6.24 7.16
N ALA A 15 -14.94 -7.45 6.62
CA ALA A 15 -13.82 -7.95 5.85
C ALA A 15 -13.61 -7.11 4.57
N LEU A 16 -14.69 -6.85 3.81
CA LEU A 16 -14.63 -5.96 2.65
C LEU A 16 -14.16 -4.56 3.03
N ALA A 17 -14.73 -3.95 4.08
CA ALA A 17 -14.31 -2.64 4.54
C ALA A 17 -12.83 -2.61 4.98
N SER A 18 -12.34 -3.70 5.56
CA SER A 18 -10.94 -3.84 5.98
C SER A 18 -10.00 -3.90 4.79
N ILE A 19 -10.33 -4.69 3.76
CA ILE A 19 -9.60 -4.77 2.49
C ILE A 19 -9.53 -3.40 1.82
N LEU A 20 -10.67 -2.73 1.65
CA LEU A 20 -10.76 -1.42 1.00
C LEU A 20 -9.93 -0.36 1.73
N ARG A 21 -9.96 -0.38 3.08
CA ARG A 21 -9.16 0.53 3.89
C ARG A 21 -7.66 0.22 3.79
N ALA A 22 -7.27 -1.03 3.96
CA ALA A 22 -5.88 -1.44 4.02
C ALA A 22 -5.16 -1.30 2.67
N TYR A 23 -5.80 -1.76 1.60
CA TYR A 23 -5.16 -1.86 0.28
C TYR A 23 -5.52 -0.71 -0.67
N GLY A 24 -6.70 -0.10 -0.50
CA GLY A 24 -7.13 1.05 -1.30
C GLY A 24 -6.83 2.41 -0.66
N GLU A 25 -6.43 2.44 0.62
CA GLU A 25 -6.38 3.67 1.43
C GLU A 25 -7.69 4.47 1.27
N GLU A 26 -8.83 3.76 1.28
CA GLU A 26 -10.17 4.28 1.00
C GLU A 26 -10.86 4.79 2.28
N LYS A 27 -11.15 6.10 2.32
CA LYS A 27 -11.77 6.76 3.48
C LYS A 27 -13.22 6.31 3.69
N HIS A 28 -13.94 6.05 2.60
CA HIS A 28 -15.34 5.64 2.63
C HIS A 28 -15.52 4.12 2.59
N ALA A 29 -14.50 3.35 3.01
CA ALA A 29 -14.48 1.90 2.92
C ALA A 29 -15.74 1.22 3.50
N LYS A 30 -16.22 1.69 4.66
CA LYS A 30 -17.44 1.14 5.29
C LYS A 30 -18.68 1.36 4.42
N LYS A 31 -18.84 2.57 3.85
CA LYS A 31 -19.98 2.94 3.00
C LYS A 31 -19.99 2.11 1.72
N ILE A 32 -18.82 1.99 1.08
CA ILE A 32 -18.65 1.20 -0.14
C ILE A 32 -18.92 -0.29 0.12
N ALA A 33 -18.38 -0.85 1.20
CA ALA A 33 -18.62 -2.25 1.56
C ALA A 33 -20.11 -2.52 1.81
N SER A 34 -20.80 -1.62 2.51
CA SER A 34 -22.25 -1.71 2.74
C SER A 34 -23.04 -1.71 1.44
N ALA A 35 -22.68 -0.84 0.48
CA ALA A 35 -23.33 -0.79 -0.83
C ALA A 35 -23.10 -2.08 -1.63
N ILE A 36 -21.89 -2.65 -1.58
CA ILE A 36 -21.57 -3.92 -2.24
C ILE A 36 -22.41 -5.07 -1.65
N VAL A 37 -22.48 -5.15 -0.32
CA VAL A 37 -23.25 -6.19 0.38
C VAL A 37 -24.75 -6.07 0.10
N GLN A 38 -25.29 -4.86 0.08
CA GLN A 38 -26.68 -4.61 -0.25
C GLN A 38 -26.99 -4.96 -1.72
N ALA A 39 -26.11 -4.61 -2.66
CA ALA A 39 -26.33 -4.91 -4.07
C ALA A 39 -26.33 -6.42 -4.33
N ARG A 40 -25.36 -7.14 -3.74
CA ARG A 40 -25.23 -8.59 -3.96
C ARG A 40 -26.35 -9.42 -3.33
N SER A 41 -27.05 -8.89 -2.32
CA SER A 41 -28.20 -9.58 -1.74
C SER A 41 -29.40 -9.62 -2.68
N ILE A 42 -29.40 -8.78 -3.73
CA ILE A 42 -30.42 -8.77 -4.79
C ILE A 42 -29.94 -9.63 -5.96
N TYR A 43 -28.75 -9.33 -6.50
CA TYR A 43 -28.15 -10.09 -7.61
C TYR A 43 -26.62 -10.17 -7.47
N PRO A 44 -25.99 -11.33 -7.79
CA PRO A 44 -24.55 -11.48 -7.70
C PRO A 44 -23.81 -10.50 -8.64
N ILE A 45 -22.69 -9.96 -8.15
CA ILE A 45 -21.87 -9.02 -8.89
C ILE A 45 -20.89 -9.81 -9.75
N THR A 46 -21.03 -9.74 -11.07
CA THR A 46 -20.23 -10.55 -12.02
C THR A 46 -19.37 -9.72 -12.96
N ARG A 47 -19.68 -8.43 -13.14
CA ARG A 47 -18.97 -7.54 -14.07
C ARG A 47 -18.38 -6.33 -13.39
N THR A 48 -17.27 -5.83 -13.93
CA THR A 48 -16.57 -4.64 -13.42
C THR A 48 -17.43 -3.38 -13.48
N GLN A 49 -18.20 -3.20 -14.56
CA GLN A 49 -19.13 -2.07 -14.70
C GLN A 49 -20.20 -2.08 -13.60
N GLN A 50 -20.74 -3.24 -13.22
CA GLN A 50 -21.71 -3.35 -12.13
C GLN A 50 -21.10 -2.88 -10.82
N LEU A 51 -19.90 -3.37 -10.48
CA LEU A 51 -19.18 -2.93 -9.29
C LEU A 51 -18.92 -1.42 -9.30
N ALA A 52 -18.46 -0.87 -10.43
CA ALA A 52 -18.22 0.56 -10.55
C ALA A 52 -19.50 1.39 -10.32
N SER A 53 -20.63 0.97 -10.90
CA SER A 53 -21.93 1.60 -10.75
C SER A 53 -22.46 1.51 -9.31
N ILE A 54 -22.31 0.37 -8.64
CA ILE A 54 -22.69 0.19 -7.23
C ILE A 54 -21.89 1.15 -6.34
N VAL A 55 -20.57 1.22 -6.56
CA VAL A 55 -19.71 2.13 -5.81
C VAL A 55 -20.09 3.58 -6.08
N ALA A 56 -20.34 3.97 -7.33
CA ALA A 56 -20.73 5.33 -7.69
C ALA A 56 -22.11 5.72 -7.12
N GLY A 57 -23.10 4.83 -7.21
CA GLY A 57 -24.46 5.04 -6.72
C GLY A 57 -24.55 5.22 -5.20
N ALA A 58 -23.52 4.83 -4.45
CA ALA A 58 -23.43 5.11 -3.02
C ALA A 58 -23.09 6.57 -2.69
N PHE A 59 -22.84 7.45 -3.67
CA PHE A 59 -22.39 8.82 -3.48
C PHE A 59 -23.16 9.81 -4.36
N PRO A 60 -23.22 11.11 -3.97
CA PRO A 60 -23.80 12.13 -4.82
C PRO A 60 -23.03 12.27 -6.14
N PRO A 61 -23.66 12.70 -7.24
CA PRO A 61 -23.01 12.84 -8.56
C PRO A 61 -21.73 13.68 -8.53
N SER A 62 -21.70 14.72 -7.71
CA SER A 62 -20.53 15.60 -7.52
C SER A 62 -19.29 14.86 -6.97
N ALA A 63 -19.47 13.75 -6.25
CA ALA A 63 -18.39 13.00 -5.65
C ALA A 63 -17.76 11.96 -6.60
N ILE A 64 -18.42 11.59 -7.71
CA ILE A 64 -17.98 10.50 -8.59
C ILE A 64 -16.59 10.77 -9.18
N TYR A 65 -16.32 12.03 -9.54
CA TYR A 65 -15.08 12.47 -10.20
C TYR A 65 -14.34 13.58 -9.42
N ALA A 66 -14.65 13.73 -8.13
CA ALA A 66 -14.07 14.77 -7.27
C ALA A 66 -12.58 14.53 -6.95
N ARG A 67 -12.12 13.29 -7.00
CA ARG A 67 -10.73 12.93 -6.68
C ARG A 67 -9.83 13.25 -7.86
N LYS A 68 -8.65 13.80 -7.60
CA LYS A 68 -7.63 14.08 -8.61
C LYS A 68 -6.46 13.11 -8.52
N ASP A 69 -5.94 12.67 -9.66
CA ASP A 69 -4.65 11.97 -9.71
C ASP A 69 -3.47 12.98 -9.66
N LEU A 70 -2.25 12.47 -9.75
CA LEU A 70 -1.02 13.29 -9.73
C LEU A 70 -0.94 14.28 -10.90
N LEU A 71 -1.71 14.07 -11.98
CA LEU A 71 -1.80 14.95 -13.14
C LEU A 71 -3.03 15.88 -13.07
N GLN A 72 -3.64 16.02 -11.88
CA GLN A 72 -4.87 16.81 -11.68
C GLN A 72 -6.08 16.37 -12.51
N ARG A 73 -6.04 15.13 -13.04
CA ARG A 73 -7.16 14.56 -13.78
C ARG A 73 -8.16 13.96 -12.82
N SER A 74 -9.45 14.11 -13.15
CA SER A 74 -10.51 13.49 -12.38
C SER A 74 -10.40 11.97 -12.42
N THR A 75 -10.51 11.36 -11.25
CA THR A 75 -10.47 9.91 -11.07
C THR A 75 -11.82 9.43 -10.58
N HIS A 76 -12.27 8.32 -11.16
CA HIS A 76 -13.52 7.70 -10.76
C HIS A 76 -13.43 7.23 -9.29
N ILE A 77 -14.49 7.44 -8.53
CA ILE A 77 -14.57 7.08 -7.10
C ILE A 77 -14.26 5.60 -6.83
N ALA A 78 -14.61 4.71 -7.77
CA ALA A 78 -14.31 3.27 -7.66
C ALA A 78 -12.83 2.90 -7.82
N THR A 79 -11.95 3.79 -8.31
CA THR A 79 -10.54 3.46 -8.63
C THR A 79 -9.82 2.79 -7.46
N LYS A 80 -9.98 3.32 -6.24
CA LYS A 80 -9.37 2.77 -5.02
C LYS A 80 -9.97 1.42 -4.61
N THR A 81 -11.26 1.19 -4.88
CA THR A 81 -11.91 -0.11 -4.70
C THR A 81 -11.27 -1.16 -5.59
N PHE A 82 -11.10 -0.85 -6.88
CA PHE A 82 -10.45 -1.76 -7.82
C PHE A 82 -9.00 -2.03 -7.45
N GLN A 83 -8.25 -1.01 -7.05
CA GLN A 83 -6.88 -1.18 -6.55
C GLN A 83 -6.84 -2.13 -5.34
N ALA A 84 -7.72 -1.92 -4.36
CA ALA A 84 -7.74 -2.74 -3.15
C ALA A 84 -8.03 -4.22 -3.45
N LEU A 85 -9.02 -4.48 -4.30
CA LEU A 85 -9.38 -5.84 -4.69
C LEU A 85 -8.26 -6.50 -5.51
N ARG A 86 -7.62 -5.76 -6.42
CA ARG A 86 -6.47 -6.25 -7.20
C ARG A 86 -5.33 -6.69 -6.29
N ILE A 87 -4.94 -5.82 -5.35
CA ILE A 87 -3.89 -6.09 -4.37
C ILE A 87 -4.21 -7.31 -3.53
N PHE A 88 -5.45 -7.41 -3.04
CA PHE A 88 -5.88 -8.51 -2.19
C PHE A 88 -5.93 -9.85 -2.94
N VAL A 89 -6.58 -9.90 -4.10
CA VAL A 89 -6.75 -11.12 -4.89
C VAL A 89 -5.40 -11.71 -5.33
N ASN A 90 -4.46 -10.85 -5.71
CA ASN A 90 -3.14 -11.28 -6.18
C ASN A 90 -2.08 -11.34 -5.06
N ASN A 91 -2.46 -11.11 -3.80
CA ASN A 91 -1.53 -11.08 -2.67
C ASN A 91 -0.30 -10.16 -2.91
N GLU A 92 -0.48 -9.06 -3.66
CA GLU A 92 0.62 -8.32 -4.31
C GLU A 92 1.71 -7.86 -3.32
N LEU A 93 1.29 -7.36 -2.15
CA LEU A 93 2.20 -6.83 -1.13
C LEU A 93 3.06 -7.92 -0.48
N ASN A 94 2.48 -9.11 -0.26
CA ASN A 94 3.22 -10.22 0.31
C ASN A 94 4.21 -10.77 -0.73
N GLU A 95 3.76 -10.95 -1.98
CA GLU A 95 4.62 -11.40 -3.07
C GLU A 95 5.79 -10.44 -3.31
N LEU A 96 5.55 -9.13 -3.27
CA LEU A 96 6.61 -8.12 -3.30
C LEU A 96 7.63 -8.35 -2.18
N HIS A 97 7.17 -8.50 -0.95
CA HIS A 97 8.05 -8.69 0.20
C HIS A 97 8.84 -10.01 0.12
N MET A 98 8.22 -11.09 -0.33
CA MET A 98 8.88 -12.38 -0.56
C MET A 98 9.91 -12.28 -1.69
N GLY A 99 9.60 -11.56 -2.77
CA GLY A 99 10.54 -11.27 -3.85
C GLY A 99 11.77 -10.50 -3.36
N LEU A 100 11.57 -9.48 -2.51
CA LEU A 100 12.67 -8.72 -1.90
C LEU A 100 13.56 -9.60 -1.01
N LYS A 101 12.97 -10.42 -0.14
CA LYS A 101 13.70 -11.40 0.69
C LYS A 101 14.49 -12.40 -0.16
N THR A 102 13.89 -12.86 -1.24
CA THR A 102 14.53 -13.79 -2.19
C THR A 102 15.73 -13.12 -2.86
N ALA A 103 15.55 -11.89 -3.37
CA ALA A 103 16.64 -11.11 -3.96
C ALA A 103 17.79 -10.91 -2.95
N GLN A 104 17.48 -10.58 -1.69
CA GLN A 104 18.50 -10.48 -0.63
C GLN A 104 19.28 -11.78 -0.45
N LYS A 105 18.61 -12.94 -0.48
CA LYS A 105 19.27 -14.24 -0.32
C LYS A 105 20.24 -14.53 -1.47
N PHE A 106 19.83 -14.27 -2.70
CA PHE A 106 20.55 -14.71 -3.91
C PHE A 106 21.53 -13.69 -4.48
N LEU A 107 21.37 -12.40 -4.21
CA LEU A 107 22.36 -11.41 -4.62
C LEU A 107 23.71 -11.68 -3.95
N LYS A 108 24.79 -11.60 -4.72
CA LYS A 108 26.16 -11.59 -4.17
C LYS A 108 26.44 -10.24 -3.52
N PRO A 109 27.42 -10.14 -2.59
CA PRO A 109 27.97 -8.85 -2.18
C PRO A 109 28.34 -8.00 -3.41
N GLY A 110 28.01 -6.71 -3.39
CA GLY A 110 28.11 -5.79 -4.54
C GLY A 110 26.98 -5.92 -5.58
N GLY A 111 26.09 -6.90 -5.46
CA GLY A 111 24.92 -7.07 -6.32
C GLY A 111 23.88 -5.97 -6.11
N ARG A 112 23.18 -5.57 -7.18
CA ARG A 112 22.20 -4.46 -7.14
C ARG A 112 20.77 -4.97 -7.14
N LEU A 113 19.96 -4.42 -6.25
CA LEU A 113 18.50 -4.56 -6.25
C LEU A 113 17.90 -3.25 -6.74
N VAL A 114 17.08 -3.31 -7.79
CA VAL A 114 16.30 -2.18 -8.31
C VAL A 114 14.83 -2.56 -8.23
N ALA A 115 14.04 -1.73 -7.55
CA ALA A 115 12.60 -1.94 -7.40
C ALA A 115 11.83 -0.72 -7.89
N LEU A 116 10.84 -0.97 -8.74
CA LEU A 116 9.87 0.00 -9.22
C LEU A 116 8.51 -0.25 -8.56
N SER A 117 7.92 0.79 -8.00
CA SER A 117 6.60 0.74 -7.37
C SER A 117 5.70 1.84 -7.93
N PHE A 118 4.38 1.61 -7.96
CA PHE A 118 3.41 2.52 -8.56
C PHE A 118 2.40 3.09 -7.55
N HIS A 119 2.36 2.54 -6.34
CA HIS A 119 1.55 3.11 -5.26
C HIS A 119 2.27 3.13 -3.91
N SER A 120 1.69 3.89 -2.99
CA SER A 120 2.23 4.18 -1.65
C SER A 120 2.54 2.90 -0.84
N LEU A 121 1.66 1.90 -0.90
CA LEU A 121 1.83 0.65 -0.14
C LEU A 121 3.06 -0.16 -0.58
N GLU A 122 3.28 -0.34 -1.88
CA GLU A 122 4.46 -1.01 -2.43
C GLU A 122 5.74 -0.26 -2.06
N ASP A 123 5.79 1.06 -2.34
CA ASP A 123 6.99 1.88 -2.06
C ASP A 123 7.37 1.82 -0.58
N ARG A 124 6.37 1.78 0.31
CA ARG A 124 6.58 1.64 1.75
C ARG A 124 7.25 0.32 2.10
N ILE A 125 6.84 -0.79 1.49
CA ILE A 125 7.46 -2.10 1.70
C ILE A 125 8.91 -2.08 1.24
N VAL A 126 9.17 -1.61 0.01
CA VAL A 126 10.54 -1.53 -0.55
C VAL A 126 11.42 -0.65 0.33
N LYS A 127 10.94 0.54 0.71
CA LYS A 127 11.68 1.47 1.57
C LYS A 127 12.05 0.83 2.91
N ARG A 128 11.10 0.19 3.58
CA ARG A 128 11.33 -0.42 4.89
C ARG A 128 12.30 -1.58 4.81
N PHE A 129 12.15 -2.40 3.78
CA PHE A 129 13.05 -3.53 3.52
C PHE A 129 14.50 -3.07 3.35
N LEU A 130 14.74 -2.07 2.49
CA LEU A 130 16.09 -1.52 2.26
C LEU A 130 16.68 -0.83 3.49
N LEU A 131 15.86 -0.33 4.40
CA LEU A 131 16.29 0.29 5.66
C LEU A 131 16.38 -0.71 6.82
N GLY A 132 16.12 -2.00 6.60
CA GLY A 132 16.13 -3.02 7.65
C GLY A 132 15.05 -2.84 8.72
N ILE A 133 13.99 -2.09 8.43
CA ILE A 133 12.90 -1.79 9.37
C ILE A 133 11.87 -2.92 9.30
N SER A 134 11.55 -3.55 10.43
CA SER A 134 10.56 -4.65 10.46
C SER A 134 9.19 -4.16 10.00
N MET A 135 8.48 -4.92 9.16
CA MET A 135 7.15 -4.53 8.67
C MET A 135 6.09 -4.34 9.75
N THR A 136 6.29 -4.90 10.95
CA THR A 136 5.38 -4.75 12.11
C THR A 136 5.56 -3.44 12.88
N GLU A 137 6.68 -2.73 12.69
CA GLU A 137 6.90 -1.46 13.39
C GLU A 137 5.98 -0.36 12.84
N LYS A 138 5.28 0.37 13.71
CA LYS A 138 4.39 1.46 13.31
C LYS A 138 5.20 2.63 12.74
N PHE A 139 4.90 3.07 11.51
CA PHE A 139 5.47 4.32 10.97
C PHE A 139 4.64 5.52 11.46
N ASN A 140 5.33 6.60 11.85
CA ASN A 140 4.74 7.82 12.44
C ASN A 140 3.98 7.61 13.75
N LEU A 141 4.71 7.40 14.85
CA LEU A 141 4.16 7.78 16.15
C LEU A 141 3.84 9.27 16.09
N SER A 142 2.57 9.64 16.35
CA SER A 142 2.24 11.04 16.62
C SER A 142 3.11 11.54 17.78
N VAL A 143 3.34 12.85 17.90
CA VAL A 143 4.11 13.42 19.02
C VAL A 143 3.59 12.90 20.37
N ARG A 144 2.26 12.75 20.52
CA ARG A 144 1.64 12.13 21.70
C ARG A 144 2.01 10.66 21.89
N GLN A 145 2.04 9.88 20.81
CA GLN A 145 2.42 8.46 20.88
C GLN A 145 3.91 8.27 21.15
N LYS A 146 4.77 9.22 20.74
CA LYS A 146 6.18 9.27 21.17
C LYS A 146 6.29 9.52 22.67
N VAL A 147 5.53 10.49 23.21
CA VAL A 147 5.51 10.81 24.64
C VAL A 147 4.98 9.64 25.49
N ILE A 148 3.90 8.98 25.06
CA ILE A 148 3.33 7.82 25.78
C ILE A 148 4.31 6.64 25.78
N GLN A 149 5.04 6.44 24.70
CA GLN A 149 6.05 5.38 24.63
C GLN A 149 7.25 5.73 25.53
N THR A 150 7.71 6.98 25.56
CA THR A 150 8.73 7.46 26.50
C THR A 150 8.29 7.28 27.96
N SER A 151 7.03 7.55 28.29
CA SER A 151 6.50 7.39 29.67
C SER A 151 6.28 5.93 30.08
N GLN A 152 6.05 5.02 29.13
CA GLN A 152 5.96 3.58 29.39
C GLN A 152 7.34 2.90 29.50
N LEU A 153 8.37 3.46 28.85
CA LEU A 153 9.75 3.00 29.04
C LEU A 153 10.38 3.52 30.36
N SER A 154 9.89 4.62 30.93
CA SER A 154 10.45 5.18 32.18
C SER A 154 10.05 4.44 33.45
N SER A 155 9.07 3.53 33.43
CA SER A 155 8.68 2.73 34.61
C SER A 155 9.31 1.34 34.67
N TYR A 156 10.05 0.94 33.65
CA TYR A 156 10.79 -0.34 33.61
C TYR A 156 12.13 -0.12 32.91
N HIS A 157 13.11 0.45 33.61
CA HIS A 157 14.56 0.20 33.48
C HIS A 157 15.35 1.40 34.04
N ALA A 158 15.53 1.40 35.35
CA ALA A 158 16.82 1.82 35.89
C ALA A 158 17.86 0.76 35.47
N ASN A 159 18.99 1.23 34.94
CA ASN A 159 20.19 0.47 34.58
C ASN A 159 20.06 -0.52 33.40
N LYS A 160 20.44 -0.05 32.21
CA LYS A 160 21.29 -0.78 31.27
C LYS A 160 21.84 0.18 30.21
N GLU A 161 23.15 0.42 30.27
CA GLU A 161 23.92 0.72 29.07
C GLU A 161 23.62 -0.35 28.03
N GLY A 162 23.06 0.06 26.89
CA GLY A 162 22.51 -0.86 25.91
C GLY A 162 22.33 -0.16 24.59
N SER A 163 23.43 -0.11 23.83
CA SER A 163 23.45 0.11 22.38
C SER A 163 22.14 -0.37 21.76
N SER A 164 21.39 0.53 21.11
CA SER A 164 20.40 0.12 20.15
C SER A 164 21.16 -0.57 19.02
N ILE A 165 21.31 -1.90 19.11
CA ILE A 165 21.87 -2.72 18.04
C ILE A 165 20.86 -2.63 16.89
N ARG A 166 20.93 -1.56 16.10
CA ARG A 166 20.37 -1.55 14.76
C ARG A 166 21.09 -2.69 14.06
N ALA A 167 20.34 -3.70 13.62
CA ALA A 167 20.90 -4.74 12.78
C ALA A 167 21.74 -4.06 11.67
N PRO A 168 22.95 -4.56 11.39
CA PRO A 168 23.80 -3.96 10.37
C PRO A 168 22.99 -3.87 9.07
N LEU A 169 22.97 -2.67 8.47
CA LEU A 169 22.24 -2.43 7.23
C LEU A 169 22.80 -3.39 6.18
N MET A 170 21.99 -4.33 5.70
CA MET A 170 22.42 -5.28 4.65
C MET A 170 22.51 -4.64 3.26
N TRP A 171 22.16 -3.36 3.16
CA TRP A 171 21.98 -2.61 1.93
C TRP A 171 22.65 -1.26 2.04
N GLU A 172 23.38 -0.88 0.99
CA GLU A 172 23.82 0.48 0.73
C GLU A 172 22.91 1.11 -0.32
N LEU A 173 22.24 2.23 0.01
CA LEU A 173 21.35 2.91 -0.93
C LEU A 173 22.16 3.61 -2.02
N ILE A 174 21.90 3.26 -3.28
CA ILE A 174 22.51 3.93 -4.45
C ILE A 174 22.03 5.38 -4.53
N HIS A 175 20.75 5.61 -4.23
CA HIS A 175 20.16 6.95 -4.10
C HIS A 175 19.51 7.11 -2.74
N LYS A 176 19.85 8.18 -2.02
CA LYS A 176 19.25 8.51 -0.71
C LYS A 176 17.76 8.85 -0.83
N LYS A 177 17.38 9.52 -1.93
CA LYS A 177 15.99 9.87 -2.26
C LYS A 177 15.46 8.91 -3.32
N VAL A 178 14.14 8.71 -3.29
CA VAL A 178 13.44 7.96 -4.34
C VAL A 178 13.53 8.73 -5.65
N LEU A 179 13.77 8.04 -6.77
CA LEU A 179 13.69 8.67 -8.09
C LEU A 179 12.25 8.57 -8.60
N THR A 180 11.77 9.66 -9.17
CA THR A 180 10.45 9.80 -9.79
C THR A 180 10.63 10.20 -11.24
N PRO A 181 9.67 9.88 -12.12
CA PRO A 181 9.74 10.30 -13.53
C PRO A 181 9.75 11.83 -13.63
N GLU A 182 10.41 12.32 -14.67
CA GLU A 182 10.35 13.73 -15.07
C GLU A 182 9.05 14.02 -15.83
N ASP A 183 8.70 15.28 -16.01
CA ASP A 183 7.44 15.66 -16.69
C ASP A 183 7.34 15.09 -18.11
N TRP A 184 8.45 15.05 -18.85
CA TRP A 184 8.51 14.51 -20.21
C TRP A 184 8.26 12.98 -20.24
N ASP A 185 8.75 12.24 -19.24
CA ASP A 185 8.49 10.79 -19.10
C ASP A 185 6.99 10.55 -18.91
N VAL A 186 6.34 11.40 -18.11
CA VAL A 186 4.92 11.28 -17.79
C VAL A 186 4.03 11.67 -18.97
N GLN A 187 4.45 12.65 -19.77
CA GLN A 187 3.76 13.02 -21.01
C GLN A 187 3.78 11.88 -22.02
N ASN A 188 4.95 11.26 -22.23
CA ASN A 188 5.09 10.12 -23.15
C ASN A 188 4.45 8.84 -22.62
N ASN A 189 4.47 8.64 -21.31
CA ASN A 189 3.86 7.49 -20.65
C ASN A 189 3.08 7.89 -19.38
N PRO A 190 1.79 8.25 -19.51
CA PRO A 190 0.96 8.64 -18.38
C PRO A 190 0.79 7.56 -17.30
N ARG A 191 1.08 6.28 -17.60
CA ARG A 191 1.08 5.20 -16.59
C ARG A 191 2.28 5.31 -15.65
N GLY A 192 3.37 5.92 -16.11
CA GLY A 192 4.58 6.16 -15.34
C GLY A 192 4.43 7.20 -14.23
N ARG A 193 3.40 8.07 -14.25
CA ARG A 193 3.24 9.22 -13.34
C ARG A 193 3.40 8.94 -11.84
N SER A 194 3.11 7.73 -11.39
CA SER A 194 3.20 7.34 -9.98
C SER A 194 4.42 6.46 -9.67
N ALA A 195 5.28 6.23 -10.66
CA ALA A 195 6.44 5.37 -10.56
C ALA A 195 7.44 5.94 -9.56
N LYS A 196 7.98 5.03 -8.74
CA LYS A 196 8.99 5.30 -7.73
C LYS A 196 10.06 4.24 -7.84
N LEU A 197 11.28 4.65 -8.17
CA LEU A 197 12.44 3.78 -8.27
C LEU A 197 13.28 3.89 -7.00
N ARG A 198 13.58 2.74 -6.41
CA ARG A 198 14.57 2.59 -5.34
C ARG A 198 15.62 1.58 -5.78
N ALA A 199 16.89 1.93 -5.53
CA ALA A 199 18.01 1.09 -5.87
C ALA A 199 18.99 0.99 -4.69
N ALA A 200 19.47 -0.21 -4.43
CA ALA A 200 20.44 -0.49 -3.38
C ALA A 200 21.42 -1.57 -3.81
N MET A 201 22.61 -1.53 -3.23
CA MET A 201 23.65 -2.52 -3.38
C MET A 201 23.71 -3.39 -2.12
N LYS A 202 23.82 -4.70 -2.29
CA LYS A 202 23.98 -5.62 -1.17
C LYS A 202 25.40 -5.52 -0.63
N LEU A 203 25.52 -5.37 0.69
CA LEU A 203 26.81 -5.41 1.39
C LEU A 203 27.32 -6.84 1.53
#